data_AF-A0A4Y2VL82-F1
#
_entry.id   AF-A0A4Y2VL82-F1
#
_cell.length_a   1.000
_cell.length_b   1.000
_cell.length_c   1.000
_cell.angle_alpha   90.00
_cell.angle_beta   90.00
_cell.angle_gamma   90.00
#
_symmetry.space_group_name_H-M   'P 1'
#
loop_
_entity.id
_entity.type
_entity.pdbx_description
1 polymer ?
#
loop_
_entity_poly.entity_id
_entity_poly.type
_entity_poly.pdbx_seq_one_letter_code
_entity_poly.pdbx_strand_id
1 'polypeptide(L)'
;MDKQSKLLTAKDLNRMRGRVKLKLTNIKKFIDSCENTITDKTQIVITAQQKLNGVKVLEEELETLFKQYLHIEEDEKSSNKSDEEMLELLEERDEIEVSLKCLLSKYNINDVAMIENKGNHDSDLKLYIDHIELKSKLPEIPLPIFYGKIEEFSNFKNQFVSLISDNKDLTNDQKLFYLKAALRGEAKLIETSDDTFESLFSALWIYISKIC
;
A
#
# COMPACT_ATOMS: atom_id res chain seq x y z
N MET A 1 -35.34 2.50 -8.51
CA MET A 1 -35.26 1.07 -8.11
C MET A 1 -33.94 0.90 -7.40
N ASP A 2 -33.97 1.16 -6.10
CA ASP A 2 -32.81 1.11 -5.22
C ASP A 2 -32.20 -0.29 -5.21
N LYS A 3 -30.93 -0.39 -5.63
CA LYS A 3 -30.09 -1.53 -5.27
C LYS A 3 -29.74 -1.37 -3.79
N GLN A 4 -30.65 -1.79 -2.93
CA GLN A 4 -30.35 -1.94 -1.51
C GLN A 4 -29.38 -3.12 -1.40
N SER A 5 -28.07 -2.82 -1.33
CA SER A 5 -27.04 -3.80 -1.04
C SER A 5 -27.43 -4.51 0.25
N LYS A 6 -27.66 -5.83 0.15
CA LYS A 6 -28.04 -6.67 1.29
C LYS A 6 -26.94 -6.55 2.35
N LEU A 7 -27.26 -6.01 3.53
CA LEU A 7 -26.33 -5.96 4.66
C LEU A 7 -25.97 -7.40 5.04
N LEU A 8 -24.67 -7.73 5.02
CA LEU A 8 -24.19 -9.06 5.36
C LEU A 8 -24.26 -9.28 6.87
N THR A 9 -24.54 -10.51 7.28
CA THR A 9 -24.56 -10.85 8.71
C THR A 9 -23.13 -11.02 9.26
N ALA A 10 -22.94 -10.89 10.57
CA ALA A 10 -21.66 -11.17 11.22
C ALA A 10 -21.11 -12.56 10.87
N LYS A 11 -22.00 -13.54 10.69
CA LYS A 11 -21.63 -14.89 10.24
C LYS A 11 -21.10 -14.91 8.80
N ASP A 12 -21.68 -14.12 7.91
CA ASP A 12 -21.22 -14.00 6.52
C ASP A 12 -19.86 -13.32 6.46
N LEU A 13 -19.65 -12.25 7.24
CA LEU A 13 -18.36 -11.55 7.33
C LEU A 13 -17.26 -12.47 7.88
N ASN A 14 -17.55 -13.20 8.96
CA ASN A 14 -16.64 -14.21 9.52
C ASN A 14 -16.26 -15.29 8.50
N ARG A 15 -17.21 -15.72 7.66
CA ARG A 15 -16.95 -16.69 6.59
C ARG A 15 -16.05 -16.10 5.50
N MET A 16 -16.26 -14.84 5.11
CA MET A 16 -15.40 -14.17 4.13
C MET A 16 -13.98 -13.98 4.68
N ARG A 17 -13.85 -13.54 5.93
CA ARG A 17 -12.58 -13.42 6.64
C ARG A 17 -11.81 -14.75 6.64
N GLY A 18 -12.48 -15.86 6.91
CA GLY A 18 -11.88 -17.20 6.81
C GLY A 18 -11.37 -17.55 5.40
N ARG A 19 -12.04 -17.08 4.34
CA ARG A 19 -11.57 -17.27 2.96
C ARG A 19 -10.33 -16.44 2.65
N VAL A 20 -10.29 -15.19 3.12
CA VAL A 20 -9.12 -14.31 2.98
C VAL A 20 -7.92 -14.96 3.68
N LYS A 21 -8.10 -15.38 4.93
CA LYS A 21 -7.07 -16.08 5.70
C LYS A 21 -6.52 -17.30 4.97
N LEU A 22 -7.40 -18.15 4.42
CA LEU A 22 -6.97 -19.32 3.66
C LEU A 22 -6.14 -18.94 2.41
N LYS A 23 -6.54 -17.89 1.68
CA LYS A 23 -5.77 -17.41 0.52
C LYS A 23 -4.39 -16.93 0.96
N LEU A 24 -4.28 -16.14 2.03
CA LEU A 24 -3.00 -15.67 2.59
C LEU A 24 -2.10 -16.83 3.01
N THR A 25 -2.64 -17.80 3.76
CA THR A 25 -1.90 -19.01 4.17
C THR A 25 -1.33 -19.78 2.96
N ASN A 26 -2.09 -19.89 1.87
CA ASN A 26 -1.62 -20.57 0.66
C ASN A 26 -0.50 -19.80 -0.04
N ILE A 27 -0.54 -18.47 -0.02
CA ILE A 27 0.54 -17.63 -0.55
C ILE A 27 1.79 -17.76 0.31
N LYS A 28 1.65 -17.73 1.64
CA LYS A 28 2.75 -17.93 2.59
C LYS A 28 3.46 -19.27 2.38
N LYS A 29 2.69 -20.36 2.27
CA LYS A 29 3.23 -21.69 1.92
C LYS A 29 4.02 -21.69 0.61
N PHE A 30 3.58 -20.95 -0.40
CA PHE A 30 4.32 -20.80 -1.65
C PHE A 30 5.66 -20.10 -1.38
N ILE A 31 5.67 -18.98 -0.68
CA ILE A 31 6.90 -18.23 -0.36
C ILE A 31 7.90 -19.13 0.37
N ASP A 32 7.45 -19.85 1.40
CA ASP A 32 8.31 -20.70 2.24
C ASP A 32 8.93 -21.89 1.48
N SER A 33 8.28 -22.36 0.41
CA SER A 33 8.67 -23.59 -0.28
C SER A 33 9.17 -23.40 -1.71
N CYS A 34 8.95 -22.24 -2.33
CA CYS A 34 9.21 -22.04 -3.77
C CYS A 34 10.68 -22.26 -4.14
N GLU A 35 11.63 -21.76 -3.35
CA GLU A 35 13.07 -21.91 -3.65
C GLU A 35 13.57 -23.35 -3.56
N ASN A 36 12.89 -24.19 -2.79
CA ASN A 36 13.21 -25.60 -2.63
C ASN A 36 12.48 -26.51 -3.65
N THR A 37 11.36 -26.04 -4.19
CA THR A 37 10.45 -26.85 -5.02
C THR A 37 10.47 -26.48 -6.50
N ILE A 38 10.87 -25.25 -6.83
CA ILE A 38 10.88 -24.74 -8.20
C ILE A 38 12.32 -24.45 -8.60
N THR A 39 12.80 -25.16 -9.63
CA THR A 39 14.18 -24.98 -10.15
C THR A 39 14.27 -23.84 -11.15
N ASP A 40 13.18 -23.57 -11.89
CA ASP A 40 13.12 -22.50 -12.89
C ASP A 40 12.83 -21.15 -12.22
N LYS A 41 13.84 -20.27 -12.22
CA LYS A 41 13.77 -18.92 -11.66
C LYS A 41 12.68 -18.07 -12.30
N THR A 42 12.45 -18.22 -13.61
CA THR A 42 11.41 -17.48 -14.33
C THR A 42 10.02 -17.93 -13.87
N GLN A 43 9.81 -19.21 -13.57
CA GLN A 43 8.54 -19.71 -13.00
C GLN A 43 8.30 -19.20 -11.59
N ILE A 44 9.36 -19.06 -10.77
CA ILE A 44 9.27 -18.41 -9.45
C ILE A 44 8.78 -16.97 -9.61
N VAL A 45 9.40 -16.20 -10.51
CA VAL A 45 9.04 -14.79 -10.76
C VAL A 45 7.60 -14.65 -11.25
N ILE A 46 7.20 -15.43 -12.25
CA ILE A 46 5.83 -15.38 -12.80
C ILE A 46 4.80 -15.71 -11.71
N THR A 47 5.04 -16.79 -10.95
CA THR A 47 4.11 -17.23 -9.90
C THR A 47 4.05 -16.23 -8.75
N ALA A 48 5.20 -15.69 -8.31
CA ALA A 48 5.27 -14.65 -7.29
C ALA A 48 4.53 -13.39 -7.73
N GLN A 49 4.67 -12.97 -8.99
CA GLN A 49 3.97 -11.81 -9.55
C GLN A 49 2.45 -12.03 -9.58
N GLN A 50 1.99 -13.21 -10.00
CA GLN A 50 0.57 -13.56 -9.97
C GLN A 50 0.00 -13.56 -8.55
N LYS A 51 0.75 -14.09 -7.58
CA LYS A 51 0.37 -14.11 -6.16
C LYS A 51 0.33 -12.70 -5.59
N LEU A 52 1.27 -11.83 -5.96
CA LEU A 52 1.31 -10.41 -5.56
C LEU A 52 0.08 -9.66 -6.07
N ASN A 53 -0.32 -9.87 -7.32
CA ASN A 53 -1.57 -9.31 -7.83
C ASN A 53 -2.79 -9.82 -7.05
N GLY A 54 -2.77 -11.10 -6.64
CA GLY A 54 -3.79 -11.67 -5.76
C GLY A 54 -3.86 -11.02 -4.38
N VAL A 55 -2.72 -10.62 -3.80
CA VAL A 55 -2.67 -9.88 -2.53
C VAL A 55 -3.33 -8.51 -2.66
N LYS A 56 -3.11 -7.79 -3.77
CA LYS A 56 -3.77 -6.50 -4.02
C LYS A 56 -5.30 -6.63 -4.10
N VAL A 57 -5.79 -7.69 -4.73
CA VAL A 57 -7.24 -7.98 -4.75
C VAL A 57 -7.76 -8.31 -3.34
N LEU A 58 -6.96 -8.99 -2.52
CA LEU A 58 -7.32 -9.29 -1.13
C LEU A 58 -7.37 -8.04 -0.25
N GLU A 59 -6.54 -7.03 -0.54
CA GLU A 59 -6.57 -5.73 0.13
C GLU A 59 -7.93 -5.05 -0.07
N GLU A 60 -8.43 -4.98 -1.30
CA GLU A 60 -9.76 -4.45 -1.61
C GLU A 60 -10.89 -5.27 -0.94
N GLU A 61 -10.78 -6.61 -0.92
CA GLU A 61 -11.71 -7.50 -0.22
C GLU A 61 -11.72 -7.21 1.30
N LEU A 62 -10.56 -6.97 1.92
CA LEU A 62 -10.40 -6.66 3.34
C LEU A 62 -10.97 -5.29 3.71
N GLU A 63 -10.70 -4.25 2.92
CA GLU A 63 -11.28 -2.92 3.15
C GLU A 63 -12.81 -2.96 3.10
N THR A 64 -13.36 -3.70 2.14
CA THR A 64 -14.79 -3.88 1.98
C THR A 64 -15.40 -4.65 3.16
N LEU A 65 -14.68 -5.65 3.67
CA LEU A 65 -15.09 -6.43 4.83
C LEU A 65 -15.04 -5.61 6.12
N PHE A 66 -14.01 -4.78 6.31
CA PHE A 66 -13.88 -3.86 7.44
C PHE A 66 -15.01 -2.84 7.47
N LYS A 67 -15.31 -2.21 6.33
CA LYS A 67 -16.45 -1.29 6.20
C LYS A 67 -17.76 -1.96 6.62
N GLN A 68 -17.97 -3.22 6.25
CA GLN A 68 -19.20 -3.92 6.61
C GLN A 68 -19.26 -4.29 8.09
N TYR A 69 -18.13 -4.62 8.73
CA TYR A 69 -18.08 -4.88 10.18
C TYR A 69 -18.47 -3.65 11.00
N LEU A 70 -18.05 -2.45 10.58
CA LEU A 70 -18.42 -1.19 11.26
C LEU A 70 -19.93 -0.92 11.32
N HIS A 71 -20.72 -1.56 10.45
CA HIS A 71 -22.17 -1.39 10.37
C HIS A 71 -22.95 -2.45 11.17
N ILE A 72 -22.27 -3.37 11.85
CA ILE A 72 -22.90 -4.39 12.69
C ILE A 72 -22.90 -3.92 14.14
N GLU A 73 -24.08 -3.89 14.77
CA GLU A 73 -24.21 -3.74 16.21
C GLU A 73 -23.79 -5.06 16.90
N GLU A 74 -22.54 -5.15 17.34
CA GLU A 74 -22.03 -6.24 18.18
C GLU A 74 -21.80 -5.77 19.62
N ASP A 75 -21.84 -6.69 20.59
CA ASP A 75 -21.42 -6.37 21.96
C ASP A 75 -19.90 -6.07 22.02
N GLU A 76 -19.48 -5.26 22.99
CA GLU A 76 -18.10 -4.77 23.13
C GLU A 76 -17.05 -5.90 23.15
N LYS A 77 -17.40 -7.07 23.70
CA LYS A 77 -16.50 -8.22 23.78
C LYS A 77 -16.35 -8.94 22.44
N SER A 78 -17.43 -9.05 21.66
CA SER A 78 -17.42 -9.57 20.30
C SER A 78 -16.68 -8.62 19.34
N SER A 79 -16.93 -7.31 19.45
CA SER A 79 -16.26 -6.28 18.66
C SER A 79 -14.75 -6.31 18.85
N ASN A 80 -14.26 -6.24 20.09
CA ASN A 80 -12.83 -6.22 20.39
C ASN A 80 -12.10 -7.46 19.86
N LYS A 81 -12.75 -8.64 19.92
CA LYS A 81 -12.18 -9.87 19.36
C LYS A 81 -12.10 -9.83 17.83
N SER A 82 -13.13 -9.28 17.18
CA SER A 82 -13.17 -9.14 15.73
C SER A 82 -12.10 -8.15 15.25
N ASP A 83 -11.92 -7.04 15.96
CA ASP A 83 -10.94 -6.00 15.65
C ASP A 83 -9.51 -6.53 15.76
N GLU A 84 -9.18 -7.27 16.82
CA GLU A 84 -7.88 -7.91 17.00
C GLU A 84 -7.59 -8.93 15.87
N GLU A 85 -8.54 -9.84 15.60
CA GLU A 85 -8.40 -10.84 14.55
C GLU A 85 -8.30 -10.22 13.14
N MET A 86 -8.83 -9.00 12.94
CA MET A 86 -8.72 -8.24 11.71
C MET A 86 -7.37 -7.53 11.58
N LEU A 87 -6.84 -6.98 12.68
CA LEU A 87 -5.51 -6.39 12.72
C LEU A 87 -4.44 -7.44 12.41
N GLU A 88 -4.50 -8.61 13.03
CA GLU A 88 -3.60 -9.75 12.74
C GLU A 88 -3.60 -10.11 11.24
N LEU A 89 -4.76 -10.08 10.58
CA LEU A 89 -4.87 -10.39 9.15
C LEU A 89 -4.28 -9.31 8.25
N LEU A 90 -4.36 -8.04 8.65
CA LEU A 90 -3.74 -6.93 7.91
C LEU A 90 -2.21 -7.01 8.00
N GLU A 91 -1.69 -7.31 9.18
CA GLU A 91 -0.25 -7.52 9.41
C GLU A 91 0.26 -8.72 8.61
N GLU A 92 -0.43 -9.87 8.64
CA GLU A 92 -0.05 -11.05 7.86
C GLU A 92 -0.03 -10.76 6.35
N ARG A 93 -0.99 -9.97 5.86
CA ARG A 93 -1.01 -9.53 4.45
C ARG A 93 0.21 -8.67 4.12
N ASP A 94 0.53 -7.67 4.93
CA ASP A 94 1.69 -6.80 4.71
C ASP A 94 2.99 -7.56 4.67
N GLU A 95 3.19 -8.50 5.62
CA GLU A 95 4.36 -9.37 5.64
C GLU A 95 4.48 -10.20 4.35
N ILE A 96 3.36 -10.75 3.87
CA ILE A 96 3.31 -11.53 2.62
C ILE A 96 3.64 -10.65 1.42
N GLU A 97 3.10 -9.43 1.35
CA GLU A 97 3.36 -8.50 0.25
C GLU A 97 4.85 -8.13 0.18
N VAL A 98 5.44 -7.76 1.32
CA VAL A 98 6.88 -7.46 1.43
C VAL A 98 7.70 -8.67 1.02
N SER A 99 7.35 -9.86 1.49
CA SER A 99 8.06 -11.10 1.17
C SER A 99 8.01 -11.44 -0.32
N LEU A 100 6.87 -11.24 -0.99
CA LEU A 100 6.75 -11.41 -2.44
C LEU A 100 7.57 -10.37 -3.21
N LYS A 101 7.57 -9.11 -2.78
CA LYS A 101 8.40 -8.06 -3.40
C LYS A 101 9.90 -8.36 -3.27
N CYS A 102 10.34 -8.83 -2.09
CA CYS A 102 11.71 -9.29 -1.86
C CYS A 102 12.06 -10.51 -2.73
N LEU A 103 11.14 -11.46 -2.86
CA LEU A 103 11.34 -12.62 -3.74
C LEU A 103 11.50 -12.19 -5.20
N LEU A 104 10.63 -11.29 -5.68
CA LEU A 104 10.72 -10.76 -7.04
C LEU A 104 12.02 -10.01 -7.28
N SER A 105 12.46 -9.14 -6.36
CA SER A 105 13.72 -8.40 -6.50
C SER A 105 14.93 -9.34 -6.54
N LYS A 106 14.96 -10.38 -5.68
CA LYS A 106 16.02 -11.39 -5.64
C LYS A 106 16.25 -12.06 -6.99
N TYR A 107 15.18 -12.31 -7.73
CA TYR A 107 15.27 -13.00 -9.03
C TYR A 107 15.32 -12.03 -10.24
N ASN A 108 14.80 -10.80 -10.13
CA ASN A 108 14.93 -9.77 -11.18
C ASN A 108 16.35 -9.16 -11.31
N ILE A 109 17.15 -9.15 -10.23
CA ILE A 109 18.52 -8.59 -10.26
C ILE A 109 19.48 -9.41 -11.15
N ASN A 110 19.14 -10.65 -11.50
CA ASN A 110 20.07 -11.56 -12.18
C ASN A 110 20.02 -11.54 -13.72
N ASP A 111 19.08 -10.82 -14.35
CA ASP A 111 18.88 -10.86 -15.82
C ASP A 111 19.51 -9.70 -16.62
N VAL A 112 20.17 -8.72 -15.98
CA VAL A 112 20.81 -7.59 -16.71
C VAL A 112 22.27 -7.88 -17.12
N ALA A 113 22.83 -9.05 -16.79
CA ALA A 113 24.26 -9.31 -16.99
C ALA A 113 24.68 -9.84 -18.37
N MET A 114 23.78 -10.03 -19.36
CA MET A 114 24.13 -10.77 -20.59
C MET A 114 23.49 -10.20 -21.88
N ILE A 115 23.61 -8.90 -22.18
CA ILE A 115 23.64 -8.42 -23.57
C ILE A 115 24.61 -7.22 -23.69
N GLU A 116 25.92 -7.49 -23.55
CA GLU A 116 26.91 -6.68 -24.26
C GLU A 116 27.47 -7.52 -25.40
N ASN A 117 26.86 -7.39 -26.59
CA ASN A 117 27.59 -7.61 -27.84
C ASN A 117 26.93 -6.89 -29.01
N LYS A 118 27.69 -5.86 -29.47
CA LYS A 118 27.77 -5.31 -30.83
C LYS A 118 26.62 -4.44 -31.35
N GLY A 119 26.86 -3.13 -31.36
CA GLY A 119 26.16 -2.16 -32.20
C GLY A 119 26.48 -0.72 -31.82
N ASN A 120 27.62 -0.20 -32.28
CA ASN A 120 27.90 1.25 -32.27
C ASN A 120 26.83 1.98 -33.09
N HIS A 121 26.09 2.89 -32.46
CA HIS A 121 25.71 4.23 -32.92
C HIS A 121 24.50 4.72 -32.11
N ASP A 122 24.73 5.19 -30.89
CA ASP A 122 23.84 6.19 -30.29
C ASP A 122 24.47 6.88 -29.07
N SER A 123 25.38 7.82 -29.33
CA SER A 123 26.04 8.61 -28.29
C SER A 123 25.06 9.55 -27.58
N ASP A 124 23.90 9.84 -28.19
CA ASP A 124 22.94 10.84 -27.70
C ASP A 124 21.81 10.21 -26.87
N LEU A 125 21.40 8.97 -27.15
CA LEU A 125 20.51 8.21 -26.26
C LEU A 125 21.19 7.77 -24.95
N LYS A 126 22.52 7.56 -24.96
CA LYS A 126 23.26 7.15 -23.75
C LYS A 126 23.31 8.25 -22.69
N LEU A 127 23.41 9.51 -23.09
CA LEU A 127 23.32 10.64 -22.15
C LEU A 127 21.89 10.83 -21.61
N TYR A 128 20.87 10.58 -22.44
CA TYR A 128 19.48 10.65 -22.00
C TYR A 128 19.10 9.49 -21.06
N ILE A 129 19.62 8.30 -21.32
CA ILE A 129 19.47 7.12 -20.46
C ILE A 129 20.31 7.28 -19.19
N ASP A 130 21.54 7.78 -19.24
CA ASP A 130 22.33 8.07 -18.02
C ASP A 130 21.60 9.09 -17.13
N HIS A 131 20.93 10.10 -17.71
CA HIS A 131 20.10 11.06 -16.94
C HIS A 131 18.80 10.45 -16.37
N ILE A 132 18.29 9.36 -16.97
CA ILE A 132 17.11 8.61 -16.47
C ILE A 132 17.54 7.52 -15.46
N GLU A 133 18.66 6.83 -15.68
CA GLU A 133 19.23 5.80 -14.81
C GLU A 133 19.87 6.39 -13.54
N LEU A 134 20.37 7.64 -13.57
CA LEU A 134 20.78 8.33 -12.34
C LEU A 134 19.58 8.67 -11.44
N LYS A 135 18.37 8.82 -12.01
CA LYS A 135 17.15 9.02 -11.19
C LYS A 135 16.68 7.72 -10.53
N SER A 136 17.07 6.55 -11.02
CA SER A 136 16.60 5.25 -10.51
C SER A 136 17.59 4.51 -9.59
N LYS A 137 18.65 5.18 -9.10
CA LYS A 137 19.54 4.65 -8.04
C LYS A 137 19.55 5.48 -6.76
N LEU A 138 18.52 6.29 -6.55
CA LEU A 138 18.21 6.82 -5.22
C LEU A 138 17.19 5.89 -4.56
N PRO A 139 17.36 5.54 -3.27
CA PRO A 139 16.30 4.85 -2.54
C PRO A 139 15.00 5.64 -2.71
N GLU A 140 13.91 4.92 -2.98
CA GLU A 140 12.57 5.52 -3.06
C GLU A 140 12.37 6.39 -1.82
N ILE A 141 12.24 7.72 -2.00
CA ILE A 141 12.09 8.63 -0.87
C ILE A 141 10.77 8.24 -0.22
N PRO A 142 10.77 7.69 1.00
CA PRO A 142 9.55 7.20 1.60
C PRO A 142 8.59 8.38 1.78
N LEU A 143 7.32 8.16 1.48
CA LEU A 143 6.30 9.15 1.74
C LEU A 143 6.33 9.50 3.23
N PRO A 144 6.38 10.79 3.59
CA PRO A 144 6.43 11.20 4.98
C PRO A 144 5.13 10.79 5.66
N ILE A 145 5.22 10.19 6.85
CA ILE A 145 4.07 9.77 7.64
C ILE A 145 3.82 10.78 8.75
N PHE A 146 2.55 11.06 9.03
CA PHE A 146 2.13 11.98 10.07
C PHE A 146 1.17 11.31 11.05
N TYR A 147 1.55 11.25 12.33
CA TYR A 147 0.74 10.61 13.37
C TYR A 147 -0.21 11.56 14.11
N GLY A 148 -0.15 12.87 13.83
CA GLY A 148 -0.96 13.90 14.50
C GLY A 148 -0.19 14.72 15.54
N LYS A 149 1.10 14.47 15.75
CA LYS A 149 1.90 15.18 16.75
C LYS A 149 2.41 16.52 16.22
N ILE A 150 2.22 17.58 16.99
CA ILE A 150 2.64 18.93 16.62
C ILE A 150 4.15 19.07 16.33
N GLU A 151 4.97 18.37 17.10
CA GLU A 151 6.43 18.33 16.95
C GLU A 151 6.88 17.73 15.61
N GLU A 152 6.08 16.85 15.01
CA GLU A 152 6.37 16.20 13.72
C GLU A 152 5.87 17.04 12.53
N PHE A 153 4.93 17.96 12.75
CA PHE A 153 4.16 18.60 11.68
C PHE A 153 5.00 19.48 10.75
N SER A 154 5.95 20.25 11.28
CA SER A 154 6.82 21.11 10.46
C SER A 154 7.67 20.29 9.50
N ASN A 155 8.25 19.19 9.99
CA ASN A 155 9.05 18.29 9.17
C ASN A 155 8.19 17.57 8.13
N PHE A 156 7.04 17.02 8.55
CA PHE A 156 6.07 16.40 7.66
C PHE A 156 5.64 17.35 6.53
N LYS A 157 5.20 18.57 6.88
CA LYS A 157 4.71 19.57 5.92
C LYS A 157 5.78 19.89 4.87
N ASN A 158 7.01 20.16 5.30
CA ASN A 158 8.09 20.51 4.38
C ASN A 158 8.42 19.36 3.41
N GLN A 159 8.48 18.12 3.90
CA GLN A 159 8.73 16.95 3.06
C GLN A 159 7.55 16.67 2.12
N PHE A 160 6.32 16.72 2.62
CA PHE A 160 5.12 16.44 1.84
C PHE A 160 4.90 17.48 0.74
N VAL A 161 5.16 18.77 1.03
CA VAL A 161 5.05 19.84 0.03
C VAL A 161 6.06 19.65 -1.10
N SER A 162 7.32 19.39 -0.75
CA SER A 162 8.41 19.19 -1.72
C SER A 162 8.19 17.96 -2.62
N LEU A 163 7.65 16.87 -2.07
CA LEU A 163 7.46 15.61 -2.80
C LEU A 163 6.15 15.57 -3.60
N ILE A 164 5.06 16.09 -3.03
CA ILE A 164 3.69 15.88 -3.54
C ILE A 164 3.02 17.19 -3.93
N SER A 165 2.98 18.19 -3.05
CA SER A 165 2.21 19.43 -3.30
C SER A 165 2.75 20.21 -4.50
N ASP A 166 4.06 20.38 -4.59
CA ASP A 166 4.73 21.16 -5.65
C ASP A 166 4.95 20.34 -6.93
N ASN A 167 4.65 19.05 -6.89
CA ASN A 167 4.76 18.18 -8.05
C ASN A 167 3.64 18.50 -9.06
N LYS A 168 4.02 19.03 -10.22
CA LYS A 168 3.11 19.43 -11.30
C LYS A 168 2.60 18.26 -12.13
N ASP A 169 3.25 17.11 -12.04
CA ASP A 169 2.87 15.89 -12.74
C ASP A 169 1.73 15.13 -12.01
N LEU A 170 1.42 15.55 -10.77
CA LEU A 170 0.33 14.99 -9.97
C LEU A 170 -0.93 15.87 -10.05
N THR A 171 -2.06 15.22 -10.31
CA THR A 171 -3.39 15.83 -10.19
C THR A 171 -3.78 16.04 -8.72
N ASN A 172 -4.74 16.93 -8.46
CA ASN A 172 -5.22 17.18 -7.10
C ASN A 172 -5.79 15.92 -6.42
N ASP A 173 -6.43 15.04 -7.19
CA ASP A 173 -6.96 13.78 -6.66
C ASP A 173 -5.84 12.81 -6.25
N GLN A 174 -4.75 12.75 -7.03
CA GLN A 174 -3.56 11.99 -6.66
C GLN A 174 -2.86 12.56 -5.43
N LYS A 175 -2.75 13.89 -5.33
CA LYS A 175 -2.21 14.56 -4.13
C LYS A 175 -3.05 14.28 -2.89
N LEU A 176 -4.38 14.29 -3.03
CA LEU A 176 -5.31 13.90 -1.97
C LEU A 176 -5.10 12.43 -1.55
N PHE A 177 -4.97 11.52 -2.50
CA PHE A 177 -4.71 10.12 -2.22
C PHE A 177 -3.41 9.94 -1.42
N TYR A 178 -2.32 10.58 -1.85
CA TYR A 178 -1.04 10.55 -1.12
C TYR A 178 -1.14 11.17 0.26
N LEU A 179 -1.91 12.25 0.41
CA LEU A 179 -2.13 12.89 1.70
C LEU A 179 -2.84 11.95 2.65
N LYS A 180 -3.94 11.32 2.23
CA LYS A 180 -4.67 10.32 3.03
C LYS A 180 -3.79 9.12 3.38
N ALA A 181 -2.97 8.64 2.44
CA ALA A 181 -2.04 7.53 2.64
C ALA A 181 -0.91 7.87 3.62
N ALA A 182 -0.60 9.16 3.84
CA ALA A 182 0.42 9.62 4.77
C ALA A 182 -0.09 9.80 6.22
N LEU A 183 -1.41 9.88 6.45
CA LEU A 183 -1.97 10.10 7.79
C LEU A 183 -2.10 8.80 8.58
N ARG A 184 -1.65 8.83 9.83
CA ARG A 184 -1.75 7.73 10.82
C ARG A 184 -2.21 8.29 12.17
N GLY A 185 -2.57 7.41 13.10
CA GLY A 185 -2.96 7.80 14.45
C GLY A 185 -4.08 8.84 14.47
N GLU A 186 -3.92 9.88 15.29
CA GLU A 186 -4.91 10.96 15.46
C GLU A 186 -5.11 11.78 14.17
N ALA A 187 -4.06 11.92 13.35
CA ALA A 187 -4.18 12.64 12.08
C ALA A 187 -5.13 11.96 11.10
N LYS A 188 -5.32 10.64 11.19
CA LYS A 188 -6.27 9.90 10.33
C LYS A 188 -7.73 10.22 10.66
N LEU A 189 -8.01 10.74 11.86
CA LEU A 189 -9.35 11.09 12.32
C LEU A 189 -9.79 12.50 11.85
N ILE A 190 -8.92 13.23 11.16
CA ILE A 190 -9.22 14.57 10.67
C ILE A 190 -10.14 14.46 9.46
N GLU A 191 -11.39 14.85 9.66
CA GLU A 191 -12.41 14.91 8.62
C GLU A 191 -12.58 16.33 8.07
N THR A 192 -13.06 16.42 6.84
CA THR A 192 -13.37 17.69 6.17
C THR A 192 -14.73 17.64 5.51
N SER A 193 -15.32 18.82 5.27
CA SER A 193 -16.63 18.96 4.64
C SER A 193 -16.69 18.42 3.21
N ASP A 194 -15.55 18.43 2.53
CA ASP A 194 -15.40 18.11 1.13
C ASP A 194 -14.07 17.39 0.90
N ASP A 195 -14.13 16.37 0.05
CA ASP A 195 -13.04 15.39 -0.10
C ASP A 195 -12.00 15.91 -1.12
N THR A 196 -11.33 17.01 -0.77
CA THR A 196 -10.34 17.68 -1.63
C THR A 196 -8.98 17.79 -0.94
N PHE A 197 -7.91 17.85 -1.75
CA PHE A 197 -6.55 18.03 -1.25
C PHE A 197 -6.42 19.29 -0.39
N GLU A 198 -6.92 20.42 -0.90
CA GLU A 198 -6.84 21.72 -0.22
C GLU A 198 -7.59 21.73 1.11
N SER A 199 -8.81 21.17 1.14
CA SER A 199 -9.61 21.12 2.36
C SER A 199 -8.95 20.27 3.43
N LEU A 200 -8.46 19.06 3.07
CA LEU A 200 -7.78 18.18 4.01
C LEU A 200 -6.44 18.75 4.49
N PHE A 201 -5.64 19.35 3.58
CA PHE A 201 -4.36 19.96 3.93
C PHE A 201 -4.54 21.19 4.84
N SER A 202 -5.57 21.99 4.58
CA SER A 202 -5.97 23.12 5.44
C SER A 202 -6.48 22.64 6.80
N ALA A 203 -7.28 21.58 6.86
CA ALA A 203 -7.78 21.04 8.12
C ALA A 203 -6.66 20.51 9.02
N LEU A 204 -5.62 19.89 8.46
CA LEU A 204 -4.41 19.50 9.20
C LEU A 204 -3.71 20.72 9.83
N TRP A 205 -3.60 21.82 9.08
CA TRP A 205 -3.04 23.07 9.59
C TRP A 205 -3.86 23.65 10.75
N ILE A 206 -5.18 23.63 10.63
CA ILE A 206 -6.11 24.11 11.67
C ILE A 206 -6.02 23.22 12.91
N TYR A 207 -6.00 21.90 12.73
CA TYR A 207 -5.88 20.94 13.81
C TYR A 207 -4.61 21.18 14.64
N ILE A 208 -3.46 21.35 13.97
CA ILE A 208 -2.20 21.64 14.65
C ILE A 208 -2.20 23.00 15.34
N SER A 209 -2.80 24.02 14.70
CA SER A 209 -2.91 25.35 15.30
C SER A 209 -3.79 25.40 16.55
N LYS A 210 -4.63 24.39 16.79
CA LYS A 210 -5.46 24.26 18.01
C LYS A 210 -4.75 23.56 19.17
N ILE A 211 -3.63 22.90 18.90
CA ILE A 211 -2.83 22.15 19.88
C ILE A 211 -1.73 23.04 20.52
N CYS A 212 -1.38 24.16 19.87
CA CYS A 212 -0.55 25.24 20.43
C CYS A 212 -1.36 26.21 21.29
#